data_AF-A0A2W5ZBG4-F1
#
_entry.id   AF-A0A2W5ZBG4-F1
#
_cell.length_a   1.000
_cell.length_b   1.000
_cell.length_c   1.000
_cell.angle_alpha   90.00
_cell.angle_beta   90.00
_cell.angle_gamma   90.00
#
_symmetry.space_group_name_H-M   'P 1'
#
loop_
_entity.id
_entity.type
_entity.pdbx_description
1 polymer ?
#
loop_
_entity_poly.entity_id
_entity_poly.type
_entity_poly.pdbx_seq_one_letter_code
_entity_poly.pdbx_strand_id
1 'polypeptide(L)'
;MSGATNPCTSMPLPDGGAQLNEEWHQFHTNPAAINRFSTYGVTAGVDPATGSWYLLFCPTVAATPVWVAPGGRPPTTNPLALAQQAMSRIKLAAPAMEMAPAASRGVVNLLAYLWIDRGIWTPVAATAAAGPVSATATATPDKVIWDMGNGDQVTCTSPGVPYDLNTPREQQHTDCGYVYPRDSHSQPGGTYTVTARVYWHVTWTAAGAPGGGDLGDIAGATATTQVTVDEIQAIVTG
;
A
#
# COMPACT_ATOMS: atom_id res chain seq x y z
N MET A 1 -27.98 8.45 19.17
CA MET A 1 -27.42 8.30 17.81
C MET A 1 -26.25 7.35 17.91
N SER A 2 -26.50 6.05 17.74
CA SER A 2 -25.45 5.03 17.69
C SER A 2 -25.51 4.45 16.29
N GLY A 3 -24.50 4.77 15.46
CA GLY A 3 -24.38 4.17 14.14
C GLY A 3 -24.01 2.70 14.30
N ALA A 4 -24.64 1.83 13.52
CA ALA A 4 -24.31 0.41 13.53
C ALA A 4 -22.84 0.18 13.14
N THR A 5 -22.15 -0.71 13.86
CA THR A 5 -20.78 -1.13 13.57
C THR A 5 -20.77 -2.19 12.47
N ASN A 6 -19.97 -1.99 11.41
CA ASN A 6 -19.81 -2.94 10.30
C ASN A 6 -18.73 -3.98 10.65
N PRO A 7 -19.04 -5.29 10.64
CA PRO A 7 -18.08 -6.36 10.93
C PRO A 7 -17.13 -6.72 9.77
N CYS A 8 -17.27 -6.15 8.56
CA CYS A 8 -16.35 -6.39 7.44
C CYS A 8 -14.95 -5.76 7.64
N THR A 9 -14.71 -5.03 8.74
CA THR A 9 -13.52 -4.18 8.99
C THR A 9 -12.23 -4.93 9.38
N SER A 10 -12.18 -6.27 9.31
CA SER A 10 -11.08 -7.07 9.88
C SER A 10 -10.39 -8.05 8.92
N MET A 11 -10.60 -7.97 7.61
CA MET A 11 -10.08 -8.99 6.68
C MET A 11 -9.19 -8.42 5.56
N PRO A 12 -8.06 -9.08 5.24
CA PRO A 12 -7.27 -8.77 4.06
C PRO A 12 -8.05 -9.13 2.78
N LEU A 13 -7.91 -8.30 1.75
CA LEU A 13 -8.44 -8.61 0.42
C LEU A 13 -7.71 -9.84 -0.14
N PRO A 14 -8.40 -10.80 -0.79
CA PRO A 14 -7.71 -11.89 -1.48
C PRO A 14 -6.93 -11.35 -2.69
N ASP A 15 -5.72 -11.84 -2.88
CA ASP A 15 -4.88 -11.55 -4.05
C ASP A 15 -5.66 -11.84 -5.34
N GLY A 16 -6.08 -10.78 -6.06
CA GLY A 16 -6.76 -10.96 -7.34
C GLY A 16 -7.98 -10.09 -7.65
N GLY A 17 -8.18 -8.95 -6.99
CA GLY A 17 -8.99 -7.85 -7.56
C GLY A 17 -10.48 -8.16 -7.85
N ALA A 18 -11.08 -9.17 -7.21
CA ALA A 18 -12.52 -9.38 -7.30
C ALA A 18 -13.24 -8.26 -6.54
N GLN A 19 -14.09 -7.51 -7.25
CA GLN A 19 -14.88 -6.42 -6.68
C GLN A 19 -15.84 -6.95 -5.61
N LEU A 20 -15.85 -6.33 -4.43
CA LEU A 20 -16.82 -6.66 -3.39
C LEU A 20 -18.14 -5.93 -3.70
N ASN A 21 -19.18 -6.67 -4.07
CA ASN A 21 -20.53 -6.12 -4.18
C ASN A 21 -21.16 -6.04 -2.77
N GLU A 22 -20.98 -4.91 -2.10
CA GLU A 22 -21.82 -4.57 -0.95
C GLU A 22 -23.27 -4.44 -1.43
N GLU A 23 -24.11 -5.43 -1.10
CA GLU A 23 -25.54 -5.42 -1.39
C GLU A 23 -26.33 -5.40 -0.08
N TRP A 24 -27.19 -4.40 0.06
CA TRP A 24 -28.12 -4.26 1.18
C TRP A 24 -29.45 -4.91 0.81
N HIS A 25 -29.78 -6.04 1.45
CA HIS A 25 -31.08 -6.68 1.28
C HIS A 25 -31.96 -6.43 2.50
N GLN A 26 -33.06 -5.71 2.30
CA GLN A 26 -34.09 -5.57 3.32
C GLN A 26 -34.85 -6.90 3.41
N PHE A 27 -34.77 -7.55 4.58
CA PHE A 27 -35.51 -8.78 4.81
C PHE A 27 -36.75 -8.49 5.64
N HIS A 28 -37.89 -9.02 5.18
CA HIS A 28 -39.13 -9.02 5.93
C HIS A 28 -39.15 -10.31 6.75
N THR A 29 -39.03 -10.24 8.07
CA THR A 29 -39.09 -11.45 8.89
C THR A 29 -40.51 -12.01 8.86
N ASN A 30 -40.70 -13.18 8.24
CA ASN A 30 -41.90 -13.98 8.45
C ASN A 30 -41.94 -14.41 9.93
N PRO A 31 -43.06 -14.22 10.67
CA PRO A 31 -43.19 -14.65 12.06
C PRO A 31 -42.80 -16.12 12.31
N ALA A 32 -42.93 -17.00 11.31
CA ALA A 32 -42.56 -18.41 11.43
C ALA A 32 -41.04 -18.68 11.48
N ALA A 33 -40.19 -17.74 11.01
CA ALA A 33 -38.73 -17.87 11.06
C ALA A 33 -38.15 -17.57 12.46
N ILE A 34 -38.96 -16.95 13.34
CA ILE A 34 -38.58 -16.53 14.70
C ILE A 34 -38.18 -17.74 15.58
N ASN A 35 -38.81 -18.91 15.37
CA ASN A 35 -38.53 -20.09 16.20
C ASN A 35 -37.16 -20.76 15.96
N ARG A 36 -36.35 -20.28 15.00
CA ARG A 36 -34.98 -20.80 14.79
C ARG A 36 -33.86 -19.90 15.33
N PHE A 37 -34.18 -18.67 15.75
CA PHE A 37 -33.20 -17.72 16.29
C PHE A 37 -33.36 -17.47 17.81
N SER A 38 -34.20 -18.26 18.49
CA SER A 38 -34.49 -18.16 19.93
C SER A 38 -33.30 -18.44 20.86
N THR A 39 -32.15 -18.91 20.36
CA THR A 39 -31.01 -19.27 21.23
C THR A 39 -30.27 -18.05 21.79
N TYR A 40 -30.49 -16.84 21.25
CA TYR A 40 -29.77 -15.62 21.66
C TYR A 40 -30.63 -14.53 22.31
N GLY A 41 -31.87 -14.84 22.71
CA GLY A 41 -32.66 -13.96 23.60
C GLY A 41 -33.10 -12.61 23.02
N VAL A 42 -33.15 -12.44 21.69
CA VAL A 42 -33.62 -11.21 21.06
C VAL A 42 -35.09 -11.36 20.63
N THR A 43 -36.01 -10.69 21.31
CA THR A 43 -37.41 -10.58 20.87
C THR A 43 -37.49 -9.56 19.74
N ALA A 44 -37.57 -10.02 18.48
CA ALA A 44 -37.68 -9.14 17.32
C ALA A 44 -39.13 -8.61 17.19
N GLY A 45 -39.35 -7.35 17.55
CA GLY A 45 -40.51 -6.57 17.14
C GLY A 45 -40.19 -5.80 15.86
N VAL A 46 -40.97 -5.99 14.80
CA VAL A 46 -40.87 -5.20 13.56
C VAL A 46 -41.96 -4.13 13.62
N ASP A 47 -41.62 -2.96 14.15
CA ASP A 47 -42.50 -1.78 14.04
C ASP A 47 -41.88 -0.81 13.02
N PRO A 48 -42.52 -0.58 11.85
CA PRO A 48 -42.10 0.42 10.88
C PRO A 48 -41.95 1.84 11.44
N ALA A 49 -42.60 2.15 12.58
CA ALA A 49 -42.44 3.41 13.30
C ALA A 49 -41.12 3.48 14.10
N THR A 50 -40.38 2.37 14.23
CA THR A 50 -39.16 2.25 15.06
C THR A 50 -37.89 1.87 14.30
N GLY A 51 -37.99 1.34 13.06
CA GLY A 51 -36.84 1.09 12.19
C GLY A 51 -37.00 -0.13 11.27
N SER A 52 -35.91 -0.57 10.64
CA SER A 52 -35.86 -1.77 9.80
C SER A 52 -34.51 -2.49 9.94
N TRP A 53 -34.54 -3.82 9.91
CA TRP A 53 -33.34 -4.65 9.86
C TRP A 53 -32.89 -4.90 8.42
N TYR A 54 -31.57 -4.89 8.19
CA TYR A 54 -30.93 -5.20 6.91
C TYR A 54 -29.88 -6.29 7.09
N LEU A 55 -29.68 -7.12 6.07
CA LEU A 55 -28.54 -8.03 5.99
C LEU A 55 -27.43 -7.37 5.16
N LEU A 56 -26.26 -7.22 5.78
CA LEU A 56 -25.03 -6.84 5.11
C LEU A 56 -24.27 -8.10 4.70
N PHE A 57 -24.01 -8.25 3.41
CA PHE A 57 -23.23 -9.35 2.87
C PHE A 57 -21.77 -8.90 2.69
N CYS A 58 -20.85 -9.53 3.45
CA CYS A 58 -19.42 -9.47 3.12
C CYS A 58 -19.04 -10.79 2.39
N PRO A 59 -17.98 -10.82 1.56
CA PRO A 59 -17.66 -11.97 0.70
C PRO A 59 -17.30 -13.26 1.45
N THR A 60 -16.90 -13.15 2.72
CA THR A 60 -16.29 -14.23 3.51
C THR A 60 -16.96 -14.48 4.87
N VAL A 61 -18.03 -13.74 5.20
CA VAL A 61 -18.81 -14.00 6.44
C VAL A 61 -20.30 -14.17 6.13
N ALA A 62 -20.97 -14.91 7.02
CA ALA A 62 -22.42 -14.98 7.03
C ALA A 62 -23.00 -13.56 7.19
N ALA A 63 -24.09 -13.29 6.46
CA ALA A 63 -24.72 -11.99 6.43
C ALA A 63 -25.00 -11.44 7.84
N THR A 64 -24.60 -10.21 8.12
CA THR A 64 -24.73 -9.63 9.46
C THR A 64 -25.92 -8.69 9.55
N PRO A 65 -26.80 -8.85 10.57
CA PRO A 65 -27.98 -8.02 10.73
C PRO A 65 -27.62 -6.63 11.27
N VAL A 66 -28.09 -5.59 10.59
CA VAL A 66 -27.90 -4.18 10.94
C VAL A 66 -29.26 -3.51 11.13
N TRP A 67 -29.42 -2.77 12.23
CA TRP A 67 -30.63 -1.98 12.50
C TRP A 67 -30.51 -0.56 11.95
N VAL A 68 -31.51 -0.11 11.21
CA VAL A 68 -31.62 1.26 10.69
C VAL A 68 -32.86 1.92 11.28
N ALA A 69 -32.69 3.08 11.90
CA ALA A 69 -33.76 3.85 12.54
C ALA A 69 -34.78 4.41 11.50
N PRO A 70 -36.00 4.81 11.93
CA PRO A 70 -37.03 5.36 11.04
C PRO A 70 -36.53 6.60 10.30
N GLY A 71 -36.77 6.68 9.00
CA GLY A 71 -36.28 7.76 8.14
C GLY A 71 -34.81 7.65 7.73
N GLY A 72 -34.05 6.70 8.30
CA GLY A 72 -32.73 6.33 7.82
C GLY A 72 -32.82 5.55 6.51
N ARG A 73 -32.00 5.90 5.52
CA ARG A 73 -31.72 5.04 4.37
C ARG A 73 -30.39 4.33 4.63
N PRO A 74 -30.26 3.03 4.32
CA PRO A 74 -28.95 2.40 4.30
C PRO A 74 -28.04 3.20 3.36
N PRO A 75 -26.74 3.37 3.67
CA PRO A 75 -25.82 3.97 2.73
C PRO A 75 -25.88 3.15 1.43
N THR A 76 -26.42 3.74 0.36
CA THR A 76 -26.31 3.17 -0.99
C THR A 76 -24.86 3.22 -1.50
N THR A 77 -24.03 4.00 -0.81
CA THR A 77 -22.64 4.23 -1.11
C THR A 77 -21.79 3.23 -0.36
N ASN A 78 -21.07 2.39 -1.12
CA ASN A 78 -20.07 1.46 -0.61
C ASN A 78 -18.78 2.21 -0.22
N PRO A 79 -18.39 2.28 1.07
CA PRO A 79 -17.19 2.99 1.52
C PRO A 79 -15.89 2.38 0.98
N LEU A 80 -15.82 1.06 0.78
CA LEU A 80 -14.66 0.40 0.18
C LEU A 80 -14.50 0.79 -1.29
N ALA A 81 -15.60 0.89 -2.04
CA ALA A 81 -15.56 1.38 -3.42
C ALA A 81 -15.02 2.83 -3.48
N LEU A 82 -15.42 3.68 -2.53
CA LEU A 82 -14.81 5.00 -2.38
C LEU A 82 -13.33 4.92 -2.00
N ALA A 83 -12.91 3.97 -1.17
CA ALA A 83 -11.52 3.79 -0.78
C ALA A 83 -10.64 3.38 -1.97
N GLN A 84 -11.11 2.44 -2.79
CA GLN A 84 -10.45 2.05 -4.04
C GLN A 84 -10.41 3.22 -5.04
N GLN A 85 -11.48 4.02 -5.11
CA GLN A 85 -11.49 5.24 -5.90
C GLN A 85 -10.49 6.27 -5.36
N ALA A 86 -10.35 6.40 -4.04
CA ALA A 86 -9.37 7.27 -3.41
C ALA A 86 -7.94 6.78 -3.71
N MET A 87 -7.69 5.47 -3.58
CA MET A 87 -6.41 4.85 -3.91
C MET A 87 -6.01 5.09 -5.36
N SER A 88 -6.94 5.02 -6.33
CA SER A 88 -6.63 5.30 -7.75
C SER A 88 -6.29 6.77 -8.03
N ARG A 89 -6.57 7.69 -7.10
CA ARG A 89 -6.18 9.11 -7.18
C ARG A 89 -4.79 9.37 -6.59
N ILE A 90 -4.20 8.41 -5.87
CA ILE A 90 -2.85 8.53 -5.32
C ILE A 90 -1.86 8.58 -6.48
N LYS A 91 -1.05 9.64 -6.53
CA LYS A 91 0.00 9.81 -7.52
C LYS A 91 1.34 9.63 -6.83
N LEU A 92 2.04 8.55 -7.18
CA LEU A 92 3.36 8.23 -6.67
C LEU A 92 4.40 8.65 -7.70
N ALA A 93 5.17 9.69 -7.38
CA ALA A 93 6.22 10.20 -8.26
C ALA A 93 7.34 9.16 -8.43
N ALA A 94 8.07 9.25 -9.54
CA ALA A 94 9.30 8.48 -9.69
C ALA A 94 10.32 8.95 -8.64
N PRO A 95 11.05 8.03 -8.00
CA PRO A 95 12.07 8.41 -7.03
C PRO A 95 13.22 9.15 -7.70
N ALA A 96 13.76 10.17 -7.03
CA ALA A 96 15.11 10.62 -7.34
C ALA A 96 16.08 9.63 -6.69
N MET A 97 16.79 8.87 -7.53
CA MET A 97 17.74 7.84 -7.14
C MET A 97 19.16 8.41 -7.14
N GLU A 98 19.91 8.13 -6.09
CA GLU A 98 21.28 8.58 -5.93
C GLU A 98 22.16 7.45 -5.39
N MET A 99 23.47 7.58 -5.63
CA MET A 99 24.45 6.59 -5.21
C MET A 99 25.84 7.20 -4.99
N ALA A 100 26.62 6.54 -4.12
CA ALA A 100 28.03 6.84 -3.88
C ALA A 100 28.85 5.54 -3.93
N PRO A 101 29.90 5.43 -4.77
CA PRO A 101 30.35 6.42 -5.75
C PRO A 101 29.26 6.81 -6.75
N ALA A 102 29.39 8.01 -7.33
CA ALA A 102 28.45 8.49 -8.35
C ALA A 102 28.33 7.46 -9.48
N ALA A 103 27.17 7.40 -10.14
CA ALA A 103 26.84 6.38 -11.14
C ALA A 103 27.92 6.20 -12.23
N SER A 104 28.66 7.24 -12.60
CA SER A 104 29.73 7.17 -13.59
C SER A 104 31.11 6.76 -13.03
N ARG A 105 31.18 6.32 -11.77
CA ARG A 105 32.43 6.05 -11.02
C ARG A 105 32.31 4.82 -10.12
N GLY A 106 31.40 3.90 -10.45
CA GLY A 106 31.31 2.63 -9.74
C GLY A 106 32.64 1.87 -9.84
N VAL A 107 32.93 1.08 -8.82
CA VAL A 107 34.17 0.27 -8.76
C VAL A 107 33.82 -1.15 -8.37
N VAL A 108 34.41 -2.12 -9.07
CA VAL A 108 34.26 -3.54 -8.74
C VAL A 108 34.70 -3.81 -7.29
N ASN A 109 33.94 -4.63 -6.58
CA ASN A 109 34.17 -4.99 -5.17
C ASN A 109 34.14 -3.83 -4.17
N LEU A 110 33.64 -2.66 -4.56
CA LEU A 110 33.40 -1.52 -3.67
C LEU A 110 31.91 -1.40 -3.34
N LEU A 111 31.59 -1.17 -2.06
CA LEU A 111 30.22 -0.91 -1.61
C LEU A 111 29.71 0.41 -2.18
N ALA A 112 28.71 0.31 -3.06
CA ALA A 112 27.90 1.42 -3.49
C ALA A 112 26.79 1.68 -2.47
N TYR A 113 26.74 2.90 -1.93
CA TYR A 113 25.62 3.41 -1.15
C TYR A 113 24.48 3.72 -2.11
N LEU A 114 23.26 3.34 -1.74
CA LEU A 114 22.05 3.57 -2.54
C LEU A 114 21.05 4.34 -1.67
N TRP A 115 20.50 5.43 -2.20
CA TRP A 115 19.43 6.13 -1.52
C TRP A 115 18.44 6.77 -2.49
N ILE A 116 17.25 7.00 -1.96
CA ILE A 116 16.16 7.72 -2.58
C ILE A 116 15.99 9.05 -1.84
N ASP A 117 15.66 10.11 -2.59
CA ASP A 117 15.31 11.39 -1.99
C ASP A 117 14.20 11.23 -0.93
N ARG A 118 14.47 11.74 0.28
CA ARG A 118 13.55 11.60 1.42
C ARG A 118 12.26 12.41 1.24
N GLY A 119 12.23 13.39 0.34
CA GLY A 119 11.03 14.15 0.02
C GLY A 119 9.90 13.27 -0.49
N ILE A 120 10.21 12.17 -1.18
CA ILE A 120 9.20 11.19 -1.63
C ILE A 120 8.96 10.06 -0.63
N TRP A 121 9.74 9.94 0.44
CA TRP A 121 9.59 8.87 1.46
C TRP A 121 8.65 9.31 2.59
N THR A 122 7.47 9.81 2.22
CA THR A 122 6.44 10.30 3.16
C THR A 122 5.06 9.81 2.75
N PRO A 123 4.12 9.57 3.70
CA PRO A 123 2.79 9.09 3.35
C PRO A 123 2.04 10.04 2.41
N VAL A 124 1.37 9.48 1.41
CA VAL A 124 0.53 10.21 0.45
C VAL A 124 -0.91 9.73 0.59
N ALA A 125 -1.84 10.67 0.79
CA ALA A 125 -3.25 10.35 0.97
C ALA A 125 -4.13 10.98 -0.11
N ALA A 126 -5.23 10.32 -0.41
CA ALA A 126 -6.29 10.83 -1.27
C ALA A 126 -7.66 10.47 -0.67
N THR A 127 -8.68 11.24 -1.01
CA THR A 127 -10.05 11.04 -0.52
C THR A 127 -11.03 10.98 -1.67
N ALA A 128 -12.03 10.12 -1.57
CA ALA A 128 -13.22 10.10 -2.42
C ALA A 128 -14.48 10.15 -1.54
N ALA A 129 -15.54 10.77 -2.07
CA ALA A 129 -16.79 10.96 -1.33
C ALA A 129 -18.00 10.85 -2.25
N ALA A 130 -19.11 10.38 -1.69
CA ALA A 130 -20.42 10.40 -2.32
C ALA A 130 -21.51 10.63 -1.25
N GLY A 131 -22.18 11.78 -1.36
CA GLY A 131 -23.13 12.24 -0.34
C GLY A 131 -22.42 12.46 1.00
N PRO A 132 -22.96 11.94 2.13
CA PRO A 132 -22.36 12.11 3.45
C PRO A 132 -21.20 11.14 3.73
N VAL A 133 -20.92 10.18 2.84
CA VAL A 133 -19.90 9.15 3.03
C VAL A 133 -18.64 9.52 2.28
N SER A 134 -17.48 9.40 2.93
CA SER A 134 -16.16 9.55 2.32
C SER A 134 -15.20 8.47 2.77
N ALA A 135 -14.24 8.11 1.93
CA ALA A 135 -13.13 7.23 2.27
C ALA A 135 -11.80 7.90 1.89
N THR A 136 -10.82 7.78 2.79
CA THR A 136 -9.46 8.27 2.61
C THR A 136 -8.51 7.10 2.56
N ALA A 137 -7.78 6.96 1.45
CA ALA A 137 -6.70 5.98 1.28
C ALA A 137 -5.36 6.68 1.51
N THR A 138 -4.48 6.05 2.28
CA THR A 138 -3.14 6.54 2.64
C THR A 138 -2.11 5.50 2.23
N ALA A 139 -1.28 5.83 1.25
CA ALA A 139 -0.12 5.05 0.84
C ALA A 139 1.09 5.47 1.69
N THR A 140 1.71 4.52 2.39
CA THR A 140 2.94 4.74 3.17
C THR A 140 4.09 4.01 2.50
N PRO A 141 5.27 4.63 2.30
CA PRO A 141 6.40 3.93 1.71
C PRO A 141 6.85 2.79 2.61
N ASP A 142 7.00 1.60 2.03
CA ASP A 142 7.35 0.36 2.74
C ASP A 142 8.80 -0.06 2.42
N LYS A 143 9.11 -0.16 1.12
CA LYS A 143 10.41 -0.62 0.64
C LYS A 143 10.75 -0.05 -0.73
N VAL A 144 12.03 -0.06 -1.08
CA VAL A 144 12.52 0.15 -2.44
C VAL A 144 13.20 -1.12 -2.93
N ILE A 145 12.89 -1.51 -4.16
CA ILE A 145 13.58 -2.60 -4.86
C ILE A 145 14.44 -1.97 -5.95
N TRP A 146 15.71 -2.31 -5.93
CA TRP A 146 16.72 -1.95 -6.92
C TRP A 146 17.04 -3.17 -7.76
N ASP A 147 16.86 -3.05 -9.08
CA ASP A 147 17.45 -3.95 -10.06
C ASP A 147 18.81 -3.35 -10.46
N MET A 148 19.89 -4.09 -10.22
CA MET A 148 21.25 -3.60 -10.41
C MET A 148 21.74 -3.75 -11.85
N GLY A 149 20.89 -4.26 -12.76
CA GLY A 149 21.17 -4.36 -14.20
C GLY A 149 22.07 -5.54 -14.59
N ASN A 150 22.58 -6.31 -13.63
CA ASN A 150 23.36 -7.53 -13.82
C ASN A 150 22.56 -8.82 -13.51
N GLY A 151 21.26 -8.68 -13.22
CA GLY A 151 20.39 -9.76 -12.77
C GLY A 151 20.21 -9.83 -11.25
N ASP A 152 21.01 -9.09 -10.47
CA ASP A 152 20.84 -9.02 -9.02
C ASP A 152 19.81 -7.95 -8.63
N GLN A 153 19.13 -8.21 -7.50
CA GLN A 153 18.21 -7.27 -6.89
C GLN A 153 18.55 -7.00 -5.43
N VAL A 154 18.36 -5.75 -5.01
CA VAL A 154 18.50 -5.32 -3.61
C VAL A 154 17.17 -4.75 -3.14
N THR A 155 16.69 -5.22 -1.99
CA THR A 155 15.52 -4.66 -1.33
C THR A 155 15.95 -3.91 -0.08
N CYS A 156 15.58 -2.63 0.02
CA CYS A 156 15.83 -1.82 1.19
C CYS A 156 14.49 -1.37 1.80
N THR A 157 14.32 -1.51 3.11
CA THR A 157 13.11 -1.11 3.85
C THR A 157 13.18 0.34 4.36
N SER A 158 14.12 1.11 3.82
CA SER A 158 14.35 2.51 4.15
C SER A 158 14.70 3.27 2.86
N PRO A 159 14.65 4.60 2.85
CA PRO A 159 15.11 5.38 1.70
C PRO A 159 16.64 5.34 1.53
N GLY A 160 17.40 4.69 2.42
CA GLY A 160 18.86 4.76 2.42
C GLY A 160 19.44 5.94 3.21
N VAL A 161 20.76 5.89 3.43
CA VAL A 161 21.55 6.95 4.05
C VAL A 161 22.50 7.55 3.00
N PRO A 162 22.36 8.84 2.66
CA PRO A 162 23.30 9.52 1.78
C PRO A 162 24.72 9.48 2.35
N TYR A 163 25.70 9.27 1.47
CA TYR A 163 27.11 9.36 1.85
C TYR A 163 27.49 10.82 2.17
N ASP A 164 28.04 11.08 3.36
CA ASP A 164 28.40 12.44 3.79
C ASP A 164 29.91 12.67 3.74
N LEU A 165 30.38 13.53 2.84
CA LEU A 165 31.82 13.84 2.71
C LEU A 165 32.44 14.50 3.96
N ASN A 166 31.64 15.04 4.89
CA ASN A 166 32.13 15.66 6.12
C ASN A 166 32.26 14.67 7.28
N THR A 167 31.68 13.47 7.16
CA THR A 167 31.74 12.44 8.20
C THR A 167 32.96 11.53 7.96
N PRO A 168 33.79 11.23 8.99
CA PRO A 168 34.93 10.34 8.85
C PRO A 168 34.54 8.97 8.27
N ARG A 169 35.40 8.38 7.42
CA ARG A 169 35.10 7.13 6.69
C ARG A 169 34.68 6.00 7.63
N GLU A 170 35.27 5.92 8.81
CA GLU A 170 35.04 4.88 9.81
C GLU A 170 33.66 4.98 10.47
N GLN A 171 33.02 6.15 10.36
CA GLN A 171 31.70 6.44 10.91
C GLN A 171 30.60 6.40 9.83
N GLN A 172 31.00 6.30 8.55
CA GLN A 172 30.08 6.11 7.44
C GLN A 172 29.39 4.75 7.56
N HIS A 173 28.08 4.76 7.42
CA HIS A 173 27.26 3.56 7.38
C HIS A 173 26.11 3.76 6.42
N THR A 174 25.68 2.67 5.79
CA THR A 174 24.44 2.62 5.01
C THR A 174 23.64 1.40 5.41
N ASP A 175 22.33 1.54 5.39
CA ASP A 175 21.34 0.48 5.51
C ASP A 175 20.85 -0.03 4.13
N CYS A 176 21.29 0.63 3.06
CA CYS A 176 20.98 0.27 1.67
C CYS A 176 22.22 0.41 0.79
N GLY A 177 22.70 -0.72 0.26
CA GLY A 177 23.90 -0.72 -0.57
C GLY A 177 24.09 -2.01 -1.34
N TYR A 178 25.01 -1.96 -2.31
CA TYR A 178 25.29 -3.08 -3.21
C TYR A 178 26.77 -3.11 -3.61
N VAL A 179 27.31 -4.30 -3.88
CA VAL A 179 28.69 -4.48 -4.35
C VAL A 179 28.64 -5.16 -5.71
N TYR A 180 29.14 -4.48 -6.74
CA TYR A 180 29.26 -5.08 -8.06
C TYR A 180 30.43 -6.08 -8.10
N PRO A 181 30.20 -7.34 -8.50
CA PRO A 181 31.26 -8.34 -8.59
C PRO A 181 32.05 -8.27 -9.90
N ARG A 182 31.58 -7.51 -10.91
CA ARG A 182 32.18 -7.39 -12.24
C ARG A 182 32.04 -5.97 -12.77
N ASP A 183 32.93 -5.61 -13.70
CA ASP A 183 32.85 -4.37 -14.45
C ASP A 183 31.67 -4.38 -15.43
N SER A 184 31.29 -3.19 -15.89
CA SER A 184 30.16 -3.01 -16.80
C SER A 184 30.55 -3.07 -18.29
N HIS A 185 31.84 -3.22 -18.66
CA HIS A 185 32.28 -3.10 -20.06
C HIS A 185 31.64 -4.13 -20.99
N SER A 186 31.33 -5.32 -20.47
CA SER A 186 30.67 -6.40 -21.22
C SER A 186 29.15 -6.22 -21.38
N GLN A 187 28.56 -5.22 -20.70
CA GLN A 187 27.12 -4.96 -20.78
C GLN A 187 26.75 -4.18 -22.05
N PRO A 188 25.50 -4.29 -22.53
CA PRO A 188 25.00 -3.42 -23.59
C PRO A 188 25.22 -1.94 -23.26
N GLY A 189 25.92 -1.21 -24.13
CA GLY A 189 26.27 0.19 -23.89
C GLY A 189 27.42 0.43 -22.90
N GLY A 190 28.07 -0.63 -22.40
CA GLY A 190 29.18 -0.56 -21.46
C GLY A 190 28.78 -0.15 -20.04
N THR A 191 27.49 -0.20 -19.71
CA THR A 191 26.92 0.24 -18.42
C THR A 191 25.88 -0.75 -17.90
N TYR A 192 25.71 -0.79 -16.58
CA TYR A 192 24.55 -1.42 -15.96
C TYR A 192 23.36 -0.45 -15.99
N THR A 193 22.20 -0.91 -16.47
CA THR A 193 20.95 -0.16 -16.35
C THR A 193 20.34 -0.45 -14.99
N VAL A 194 20.53 0.46 -14.04
CA VAL A 194 20.00 0.31 -12.68
C VAL A 194 18.60 0.91 -12.60
N THR A 195 17.65 0.15 -12.05
CA THR A 195 16.26 0.60 -11.89
C THR A 195 15.85 0.55 -10.43
N ALA A 196 15.28 1.64 -9.92
CA ALA A 196 14.72 1.71 -8.57
C ALA A 196 13.21 1.86 -8.61
N ARG A 197 12.50 1.13 -7.75
CA ARG A 197 11.05 1.22 -7.60
C ARG A 197 10.64 1.19 -6.12
N VAL A 198 9.92 2.21 -5.68
CA VAL A 198 9.36 2.27 -4.32
C VAL A 198 8.00 1.59 -4.28
N TYR A 199 7.80 0.75 -3.27
CA TYR A 199 6.56 0.05 -2.95
C TYR A 199 5.93 0.67 -1.73
N TRP A 200 4.60 0.77 -1.78
CA TRP A 200 3.81 1.53 -0.83
C TRP A 200 2.69 0.67 -0.29
N HIS A 201 2.60 0.60 1.03
CA HIS A 201 1.53 -0.10 1.71
C HIS A 201 0.33 0.85 1.90
N VAL A 202 -0.86 0.43 1.46
CA VAL A 202 -2.05 1.29 1.46
C VAL A 202 -3.04 0.85 2.52
N THR A 203 -3.38 1.78 3.42
CA THR A 203 -4.49 1.63 4.37
C THR A 203 -5.56 2.66 4.10
N TRP A 204 -6.77 2.44 4.60
CA TRP A 204 -7.85 3.40 4.41
C TRP A 204 -8.78 3.51 5.62
N THR A 205 -9.50 4.63 5.67
CA THR A 205 -10.51 4.92 6.70
C THR A 205 -11.76 5.51 6.06
N ALA A 206 -12.92 5.30 6.68
CA ALA A 206 -14.19 5.89 6.27
C ALA A 206 -14.68 6.97 7.25
N ALA A 207 -15.43 7.94 6.73
CA ALA A 207 -16.22 8.89 7.50
C ALA A 207 -17.65 8.94 6.95
N GLY A 208 -18.63 9.14 7.84
CA GLY A 208 -20.06 9.13 7.48
C GLY A 208 -20.67 7.74 7.25
N ALA A 209 -19.85 6.69 7.26
CA ALA A 209 -20.24 5.30 7.35
C ALA A 209 -19.09 4.50 8.03
N PRO A 210 -19.37 3.33 8.63
CA PRO A 210 -18.31 2.45 9.10
C PRO A 210 -17.48 1.91 7.93
N GLY A 211 -16.17 1.81 8.12
CA GLY A 211 -15.26 1.28 7.11
C GLY A 211 -13.81 1.63 7.41
N GLY A 212 -12.91 0.90 6.79
CA GLY A 212 -11.47 1.03 6.96
C GLY A 212 -10.79 -0.33 6.85
N GLY A 213 -9.47 -0.31 6.69
CA GLY A 213 -8.68 -1.53 6.59
C GLY A 213 -7.50 -1.38 5.64
N ASP A 214 -7.14 -2.49 5.04
CA ASP A 214 -5.96 -2.68 4.21
C ASP A 214 -6.36 -2.80 2.73
N LEU A 215 -5.63 -2.13 1.83
CA LEU A 215 -5.81 -2.21 0.38
C LEU A 215 -4.62 -2.87 -0.33
N GLY A 216 -3.65 -3.38 0.43
CA GLY A 216 -2.45 -4.03 -0.05
C GLY A 216 -1.35 -3.08 -0.49
N ASP A 217 -0.37 -3.65 -1.16
CA ASP A 217 0.80 -2.93 -1.67
C ASP A 217 0.56 -2.45 -3.10
N ILE A 218 0.94 -1.20 -3.38
CA ILE A 218 1.00 -0.64 -4.72
C ILE A 218 2.44 -0.22 -5.04
N ALA A 219 2.80 -0.31 -6.33
CA ALA A 219 4.12 0.03 -6.79
C ALA A 219 4.12 1.43 -7.44
N GLY A 220 5.06 2.28 -7.03
CA GLY A 220 5.26 3.60 -7.62
C GLY A 220 5.82 3.55 -9.05
N ALA A 221 6.11 4.72 -9.61
CA ALA A 221 6.84 4.82 -10.87
C ALA A 221 8.30 4.35 -10.70
N THR A 222 8.87 3.84 -11.79
CA THR A 222 10.28 3.42 -11.85
C THR A 222 11.18 4.60 -12.17
N ALA A 223 12.35 4.65 -11.54
CA ALA A 223 13.46 5.50 -11.97
C ALA A 223 14.60 4.62 -12.48
N THR A 224 15.33 5.11 -13.48
CA THR A 224 16.42 4.38 -14.12
C THR A 224 17.64 5.28 -14.30
N THR A 225 18.83 4.73 -14.08
CA THR A 225 20.09 5.40 -14.37
C THR A 225 21.10 4.42 -14.97
N GLN A 226 22.08 4.95 -15.71
CA GLN A 226 23.18 4.16 -16.25
C GLN A 226 24.37 4.24 -15.30
N VAL A 227 24.87 3.09 -14.87
CA VAL A 227 26.00 2.97 -13.95
C VAL A 227 27.19 2.36 -14.67
N THR A 228 28.31 3.09 -14.67
CA THR A 228 29.61 2.60 -15.10
C THR A 228 30.31 2.00 -13.90
N VAL A 229 30.79 0.76 -14.04
CA VAL A 229 31.57 0.08 -13.01
C VAL A 229 32.89 -0.33 -13.64
N ASP A 230 33.99 0.22 -13.13
CA ASP A 230 35.34 -0.07 -13.61
C ASP A 230 36.10 -0.94 -12.60
N GLU A 231 37.06 -1.71 -13.10
CA GLU A 231 38.00 -2.43 -12.26
C GLU A 231 39.29 -1.62 -12.08
N ILE A 232 39.71 -1.38 -10.83
CA ILE A 232 40.98 -0.72 -10.55
C ILE A 232 42.07 -1.80 -10.50
N GLN A 233 42.91 -1.83 -11.53
CA GLN A 233 44.11 -2.67 -11.58
C GLN A 233 45.32 -1.88 -11.05
N ALA A 234 45.92 -2.35 -9.96
CA ALA A 234 47.19 -1.78 -9.49
C ALA A 234 48.36 -2.43 -10.26
N ILE A 235 49.08 -1.64 -11.05
CA ILE A 235 50.37 -2.06 -11.61
C ILE A 235 51.42 -1.88 -10.52
N VAL A 236 51.98 -2.97 -10.02
CA VAL A 236 53.20 -2.93 -9.21
C VAL A 236 54.39 -2.94 -10.16
N THR A 237 54.95 -1.76 -10.44
CA THR A 237 56.29 -1.67 -11.05
C THR A 237 57.32 -1.98 -9.97
N GLY A 238 57.97 -3.13 -10.07
CA GLY A 238 59.16 -3.50 -9.29
C GLY A 238 60.46 -3.02 -9.91
#